data_AF-A0A0C1KY34-F1
#
_entry.id   AF-A0A0C1KY34-F1
#
_cell.length_a   1.000
_cell.length_b   1.000
_cell.length_c   1.000
_cell.angle_alpha   90.00
_cell.angle_beta   90.00
_cell.angle_gamma   90.00
#
_symmetry.space_group_name_H-M   'P 1'
#
loop_
_entity.id
_entity.type
_entity.pdbx_description
1 polymer ?
#
loop_
_entity_poly.entity_id
_entity_poly.type
_entity_poly.pdbx_seq_one_letter_code
_entity_poly.pdbx_strand_id
1 'polypeptide(L)'
;MIAYPIPELEQLEKRGLIDEAFSQELITEKEQILAKHQFPSHLYIPNFFVRIGLGILTSIVLQAVVALIVQATWAEQANYISLLTGLAGIGALEYFIRQRGHYGSGIDDILLYSGVSSLVFFAGLQLDMLYAPDRVWVAVIAFVLCSAAWLRYLDRLAVLASLLSLCAVVITLFYWNEYPQPQLMCFAVAVTMSACSLVAGYLKGREKFRWHRRCLHVLGSFAVALAYVSLHVFVIDKLLAEQALPNQGSGGTEGAGIGNPGAGWQIFHWGWTVIVPILMLWRSIVKKDRLQIRIWMVLLLSAFYFQHYYYPVFAGEITTLIYGLLLLGLTGLLVRILKKGASSYSFRKGGDEGDLLQSAPWLVVGGYSGVAVAPEAQGGVGFGGGSFGGGGSGAEY
;
A
#
# COMPACT_ATOMS: atom_id res chain seq x y z
N MET A 1 1.81 -5.37 -22.90
CA MET A 1 0.40 -5.27 -23.33
C MET A 1 -0.45 -5.20 -22.06
N ILE A 2 -1.31 -4.19 -21.93
CA ILE A 2 -2.22 -4.05 -20.78
C ILE A 2 -3.31 -5.13 -20.90
N ALA A 3 -3.74 -5.73 -19.79
CA ALA A 3 -4.76 -6.79 -19.79
C ALA A 3 -6.15 -6.26 -20.18
N TYR A 4 -6.47 -5.03 -19.76
CA TYR A 4 -7.75 -4.38 -20.02
C TYR A 4 -7.84 -3.82 -21.46
N PRO A 5 -9.02 -3.92 -22.11
CA PRO A 5 -9.26 -3.29 -23.40
C PRO A 5 -9.14 -1.75 -23.32
N ILE A 6 -8.26 -1.16 -24.13
CA ILE A 6 -8.03 0.31 -24.13
C ILE A 6 -9.32 1.11 -24.42
N PRO A 7 -10.18 0.73 -25.39
CA PRO A 7 -11.42 1.48 -25.65
C PRO A 7 -12.34 1.55 -24.43
N GLU A 8 -12.39 0.49 -23.62
CA GLU A 8 -13.22 0.45 -22.41
C GLU A 8 -12.64 1.33 -21.29
N LEU A 9 -11.31 1.38 -21.18
CA LEU A 9 -10.64 2.30 -20.26
C LEU A 9 -10.88 3.77 -20.63
N GLU A 10 -10.92 4.10 -21.92
CA GLU A 10 -11.24 5.45 -22.39
C GLU A 10 -12.69 5.85 -22.11
N GLN A 11 -13.64 4.92 -22.29
CA GLN A 11 -15.04 5.14 -21.92
C GLN A 11 -15.18 5.34 -20.40
N LEU A 12 -14.46 4.53 -19.60
CA LEU A 12 -14.45 4.65 -18.16
C LEU A 12 -13.89 6.01 -17.69
N GLU A 13 -12.79 6.47 -18.29
CA GLU A 13 -12.21 7.78 -18.00
C GLU A 13 -13.20 8.92 -18.30
N LYS A 14 -13.90 8.86 -19.44
CA LYS A 14 -14.95 9.83 -19.80
C LYS A 14 -16.10 9.84 -18.80
N ARG A 15 -16.53 8.67 -18.32
CA ARG A 15 -17.55 8.58 -17.26
C ARG A 15 -17.07 9.20 -15.95
N GLY A 16 -15.81 8.98 -15.58
CA GLY A 16 -15.21 9.63 -14.41
C GLY A 16 -15.22 11.16 -14.51
N LEU A 17 -14.96 11.71 -15.69
CA LEU A 17 -15.05 13.17 -15.93
C LEU A 17 -16.48 13.69 -15.83
N ILE A 18 -17.47 12.92 -16.29
CA ILE A 18 -18.89 13.25 -16.15
C ILE A 18 -19.30 13.27 -14.67
N ASP A 19 -18.84 12.27 -13.89
CA ASP A 19 -19.08 12.20 -12.46
C ASP A 19 -18.43 13.36 -11.71
N GLU A 20 -17.20 13.72 -12.08
CA GLU A 20 -16.53 14.91 -11.56
C GLU A 20 -17.32 16.18 -11.90
N ALA A 21 -17.81 16.35 -13.13
CA ALA A 21 -18.60 17.51 -13.53
C ALA A 21 -19.93 17.60 -12.76
N PHE A 22 -20.62 16.48 -12.55
CA PHE A 22 -21.85 16.42 -11.78
C PHE A 22 -21.61 16.80 -10.32
N SER A 23 -20.56 16.25 -9.71
CA SER A 23 -20.20 16.55 -8.32
C SER A 23 -19.80 18.01 -8.08
N GLN A 24 -19.29 18.68 -9.12
CA GLN A 24 -18.98 20.11 -9.13
C GLN A 24 -20.20 20.98 -9.46
N GLU A 25 -21.39 20.38 -9.56
CA GLU A 25 -22.66 21.06 -9.86
C GLU A 25 -22.60 21.81 -11.22
N LEU A 26 -21.74 21.36 -12.14
CA LEU A 26 -21.61 21.91 -13.49
C LEU A 26 -22.66 21.37 -14.47
N ILE A 27 -23.24 20.22 -14.15
CA ILE A 27 -24.28 19.54 -14.94
C ILE A 27 -25.40 19.04 -14.03
N THR A 28 -26.60 18.95 -14.58
CA THR A 28 -27.77 18.40 -13.90
C THR A 28 -27.76 16.87 -13.88
N GLU A 29 -28.54 16.27 -12.99
CA GLU A 29 -28.68 14.79 -12.92
C GLU A 29 -29.18 14.19 -14.24
N LYS A 30 -30.10 14.89 -14.94
CA LYS A 30 -30.60 14.48 -16.25
C LYS A 30 -29.49 14.46 -17.30
N GLU A 31 -28.64 15.48 -17.33
CA GLU A 31 -27.50 15.57 -18.24
C GLU A 31 -26.45 14.50 -17.93
N GLN A 32 -26.21 14.21 -16.64
CA GLN A 32 -25.30 13.13 -16.22
C GLN A 32 -25.76 11.77 -16.74
N ILE A 33 -27.05 11.44 -16.59
CA ILE A 33 -27.63 10.17 -17.06
C ILE A 33 -27.52 10.07 -18.58
N LEU A 34 -27.90 11.13 -19.32
CA LEU A 34 -27.80 11.16 -20.78
C LEU A 34 -26.35 11.03 -21.27
N ALA A 35 -25.41 11.73 -20.64
CA ALA A 35 -23.99 11.66 -20.99
C ALA A 35 -23.41 10.27 -20.72
N LYS A 36 -23.79 9.60 -19.62
CA LYS A 36 -23.37 8.21 -19.34
C LYS A 36 -23.94 7.21 -20.35
N HIS A 37 -25.14 7.44 -20.87
CA HIS A 37 -25.70 6.61 -21.94
C HIS A 37 -24.93 6.73 -23.26
N GLN A 38 -24.29 7.87 -23.53
CA GLN A 38 -23.47 8.08 -24.73
C GLN A 38 -22.10 7.37 -24.66
N PHE A 39 -21.62 7.08 -23.44
CA PHE A 39 -20.35 6.39 -23.19
C PHE A 39 -20.57 5.14 -22.33
N PRO A 40 -21.24 4.09 -22.84
CA PRO A 40 -21.40 2.84 -22.11
C PRO A 40 -20.03 2.21 -21.87
N SER A 41 -19.83 1.60 -20.70
CA SER A 41 -18.64 0.78 -20.41
C SER A 41 -19.13 -0.57 -19.91
N HIS A 42 -18.55 -1.65 -20.45
CA HIS A 42 -18.86 -3.03 -20.06
C HIS A 42 -18.07 -3.48 -18.84
N LEU A 43 -17.17 -2.64 -18.32
CA LEU A 43 -16.39 -2.97 -17.13
C LEU A 43 -17.27 -3.00 -15.88
N TYR A 44 -17.22 -4.11 -15.16
CA TYR A 44 -17.87 -4.29 -13.88
C TYR A 44 -17.01 -3.67 -12.77
N ILE A 45 -17.53 -2.58 -12.21
CA ILE A 45 -16.91 -1.82 -11.12
C ILE A 45 -17.90 -1.78 -9.95
N PRO A 46 -17.78 -2.68 -8.97
CA PRO A 46 -18.64 -2.69 -7.81
C PRO A 46 -18.34 -1.51 -6.88
N ASN A 47 -19.31 -1.19 -6.02
CA ASN A 47 -19.05 -0.27 -4.91
C ASN A 47 -18.04 -0.88 -3.91
N PHE A 48 -17.49 -0.05 -3.03
CA PHE A 48 -16.43 -0.45 -2.11
C PHE A 48 -16.79 -1.64 -1.21
N PHE A 49 -18.04 -1.70 -0.72
CA PHE A 49 -18.49 -2.80 0.15
C PHE A 49 -18.58 -4.12 -0.62
N VAL A 50 -19.16 -4.09 -1.82
CA VAL A 50 -19.24 -5.26 -2.70
C VAL A 50 -17.85 -5.71 -3.13
N ARG A 51 -16.92 -4.79 -3.41
CA ARG A 51 -15.52 -5.11 -3.70
C ARG A 51 -14.87 -5.91 -2.57
N ILE A 52 -15.04 -5.47 -1.32
CA ILE A 52 -14.51 -6.20 -0.15
C ILE A 52 -15.19 -7.57 -0.04
N GLY A 53 -16.51 -7.63 -0.14
CA GLY A 53 -17.27 -8.89 -0.04
C GLY A 53 -16.83 -9.91 -1.09
N LEU A 54 -16.71 -9.48 -2.36
CA LEU A 54 -16.25 -10.34 -3.45
C LEU A 54 -14.79 -10.77 -3.26
N GLY A 55 -13.92 -9.88 -2.78
CA GLY A 55 -12.53 -10.21 -2.45
C GLY A 55 -12.44 -11.28 -1.35
N ILE A 56 -13.15 -11.09 -0.23
CA ILE A 56 -13.17 -12.05 0.88
C ILE A 56 -13.70 -13.41 0.40
N LEU A 57 -14.82 -13.42 -0.32
CA LEU A 57 -15.41 -14.65 -0.86
C LEU A 57 -14.43 -15.38 -1.79
N THR A 58 -13.77 -14.64 -2.70
CA THR A 58 -12.76 -15.21 -3.61
C THR A 58 -11.60 -15.81 -2.83
N SER A 59 -11.13 -15.13 -1.78
CA SER A 59 -10.05 -15.63 -0.93
C SER A 59 -10.45 -16.91 -0.20
N ILE A 60 -11.67 -16.99 0.35
CA ILE A 60 -12.18 -18.18 1.03
C ILE A 60 -12.25 -19.37 0.06
N VAL A 61 -12.84 -19.17 -1.12
CA VAL A 61 -12.96 -20.23 -2.13
C VAL A 61 -11.59 -20.72 -2.56
N LEU A 62 -10.65 -19.81 -2.83
CA LEU A 62 -9.31 -20.19 -3.27
C LEU A 62 -8.56 -20.96 -2.18
N GLN A 63 -8.59 -20.49 -0.94
CA GLN A 63 -7.96 -21.17 0.19
C GLN A 63 -8.60 -22.53 0.46
N ALA A 64 -9.92 -22.66 0.36
CA ALA A 64 -10.60 -23.94 0.52
C ALA A 64 -10.17 -24.95 -0.54
N VAL A 65 -10.07 -24.55 -1.82
CA VAL A 65 -9.60 -25.42 -2.90
C VAL A 65 -8.16 -25.85 -2.65
N VAL A 66 -7.26 -24.91 -2.30
CA VAL A 66 -5.86 -25.23 -2.00
C VAL A 66 -5.76 -26.17 -0.80
N ALA A 67 -6.50 -25.91 0.27
CA ALA A 67 -6.50 -26.74 1.48
C ALA A 67 -6.98 -28.17 1.21
N LEU A 68 -8.02 -28.35 0.39
CA LEU A 68 -8.50 -29.69 -0.02
C LEU A 68 -7.42 -30.45 -0.81
N ILE A 69 -6.71 -29.79 -1.72
CA ILE A 69 -5.63 -30.43 -2.51
C ILE A 69 -4.44 -30.78 -1.59
N VAL A 70 -4.06 -29.87 -0.68
CA VAL A 70 -3.00 -30.13 0.30
C VAL A 70 -3.36 -31.32 1.19
N GLN A 71 -4.60 -31.39 1.67
CA GLN A 71 -5.07 -32.51 2.48
C GLN A 71 -5.09 -33.84 1.70
N ALA A 72 -5.50 -33.81 0.43
CA ALA A 72 -5.54 -35.01 -0.42
C ALA A 72 -4.14 -35.55 -0.76
N THR A 73 -3.13 -34.69 -0.77
CA THR A 73 -1.74 -35.02 -1.13
C THR A 73 -0.81 -35.16 0.08
N TRP A 74 -1.35 -35.00 1.31
CA TRP A 74 -0.57 -34.96 2.55
C TRP A 74 0.60 -33.96 2.51
N ALA A 75 0.42 -32.85 1.78
CA ALA A 75 1.42 -31.80 1.57
C ALA A 75 2.74 -32.20 0.88
N GLU A 76 2.92 -33.46 0.48
CA GLU A 76 4.18 -33.93 -0.16
C GLU A 76 4.47 -33.24 -1.51
N GLN A 77 3.43 -32.71 -2.15
CA GLN A 77 3.50 -32.07 -3.47
C GLN A 77 3.34 -30.54 -3.41
N ALA A 78 3.72 -29.92 -2.29
CA ALA A 78 3.54 -28.48 -2.06
C ALA A 78 4.10 -27.59 -3.19
N ASN A 79 5.20 -27.98 -3.83
CA ASN A 79 5.76 -27.29 -4.99
C ASN A 79 4.81 -27.30 -6.20
N TYR A 80 4.31 -28.47 -6.60
CA TYR A 80 3.39 -28.60 -7.73
C TYR A 80 2.05 -27.91 -7.45
N ILE A 81 1.56 -27.98 -6.21
CA ILE A 81 0.34 -27.29 -5.78
C ILE A 81 0.52 -25.78 -5.91
N SER A 82 1.66 -25.25 -5.48
CA SER A 82 1.97 -23.82 -5.57
C SER A 82 2.09 -23.35 -7.03
N LEU A 83 2.75 -24.14 -7.89
CA LEU A 83 2.82 -23.85 -9.31
C LEU A 83 1.44 -23.86 -9.98
N LEU A 84 0.64 -24.89 -9.72
CA LEU A 84 -0.72 -25.04 -10.27
C LEU A 84 -1.62 -23.90 -9.81
N THR A 85 -1.60 -23.56 -8.52
CA THR A 85 -2.39 -22.47 -7.93
C THR A 85 -1.99 -21.13 -8.55
N GLY A 86 -0.68 -20.91 -8.72
CA GLY A 86 -0.15 -19.71 -9.36
C GLY A 86 -0.64 -19.54 -10.80
N LEU A 87 -0.46 -20.57 -11.63
CA LEU A 87 -0.87 -20.53 -13.04
C LEU A 87 -2.39 -20.48 -13.21
N ALA A 88 -3.14 -21.27 -12.42
CA ALA A 88 -4.59 -21.26 -12.44
C ALA A 88 -5.16 -19.92 -11.97
N GLY A 89 -4.55 -19.30 -10.94
CA GLY A 89 -4.94 -17.98 -10.44
C GLY A 89 -4.78 -16.88 -11.48
N ILE A 90 -3.62 -16.83 -12.16
CA ILE A 90 -3.38 -15.85 -13.25
C ILE A 90 -4.27 -16.14 -14.47
N GLY A 91 -4.50 -17.41 -14.81
CA GLY A 91 -5.42 -17.80 -15.88
C GLY A 91 -6.86 -17.39 -15.59
N ALA A 92 -7.34 -17.64 -14.37
CA ALA A 92 -8.65 -17.23 -13.92
C ALA A 92 -8.78 -15.70 -13.92
N LEU A 93 -7.77 -14.98 -13.43
CA LEU A 93 -7.71 -13.51 -13.48
C LEU A 93 -7.91 -12.99 -14.90
N GLU A 94 -7.15 -13.53 -15.87
CA GLU A 94 -7.25 -13.10 -17.25
C GLU A 94 -8.63 -13.42 -17.85
N TYR A 95 -9.23 -14.56 -17.48
CA TYR A 95 -10.59 -14.91 -17.87
C TYR A 95 -11.62 -13.92 -17.31
N PHE A 96 -11.58 -13.60 -16.01
CA PHE A 96 -12.51 -12.66 -15.38
C PHE A 96 -12.36 -11.23 -15.93
N ILE A 97 -11.14 -10.80 -16.24
CA ILE A 97 -10.92 -9.49 -16.87
C ILE A 97 -11.49 -9.46 -18.29
N ARG A 98 -11.13 -10.44 -19.14
CA ARG A 98 -11.48 -10.39 -20.58
C ARG A 98 -12.91 -10.78 -20.89
N GLN A 99 -13.46 -11.76 -20.18
CA GLN A 99 -14.77 -12.33 -20.50
C GLN A 99 -15.88 -11.79 -19.62
N ARG A 100 -15.55 -11.34 -18.40
CA ARG A 100 -16.52 -10.83 -17.43
C ARG A 100 -16.35 -9.33 -17.16
N GLY A 101 -15.34 -8.68 -17.75
CA GLY A 101 -15.12 -7.24 -17.65
C GLY A 101 -14.78 -6.76 -16.25
N HIS A 102 -14.28 -7.62 -15.35
CA HIS A 102 -13.98 -7.19 -13.99
C HIS A 102 -12.84 -6.17 -13.96
N TYR A 103 -13.06 -5.04 -13.27
CA TYR A 103 -12.05 -3.99 -13.08
C TYR A 103 -12.12 -3.44 -11.66
N GLY A 104 -11.08 -3.71 -10.85
CA GLY A 104 -11.01 -3.27 -9.45
C GLY A 104 -12.17 -3.83 -8.62
N SER A 105 -12.59 -5.05 -8.93
CA SER A 105 -13.78 -5.70 -8.37
C SER A 105 -13.52 -6.47 -7.07
N GLY A 106 -12.25 -6.65 -6.70
CA GLY A 106 -11.82 -7.46 -5.56
C GLY A 106 -11.52 -8.90 -5.94
N ILE A 107 -12.26 -9.48 -6.89
CA ILE A 107 -11.96 -10.80 -7.45
C ILE A 107 -10.61 -10.77 -8.19
N ASP A 108 -10.43 -9.76 -9.05
CA ASP A 108 -9.21 -9.55 -9.82
C ASP A 108 -8.00 -9.25 -8.93
N ASP A 109 -8.17 -8.47 -7.87
CA ASP A 109 -7.11 -8.19 -6.90
C ASP A 109 -6.62 -9.48 -6.21
N ILE A 110 -7.55 -10.28 -5.68
CA ILE A 110 -7.23 -11.51 -4.93
C ILE A 110 -6.62 -12.57 -5.84
N LEU A 111 -7.17 -12.78 -7.04
CA LEU A 111 -6.60 -13.73 -8.00
C LEU A 111 -5.18 -13.32 -8.43
N LEU A 112 -4.92 -12.02 -8.61
CA LEU A 112 -3.58 -11.51 -8.91
C LEU A 112 -2.61 -11.81 -7.76
N TYR A 113 -2.96 -11.42 -6.54
CA TYR A 113 -2.07 -11.55 -5.38
C TYR A 113 -1.81 -13.01 -5.03
N SER A 114 -2.84 -13.84 -5.02
CA SER A 114 -2.68 -15.28 -4.80
C SER A 114 -1.89 -15.93 -5.94
N GLY A 115 -2.17 -15.59 -7.20
CA GLY A 115 -1.43 -16.12 -8.34
C GLY A 115 0.07 -15.81 -8.28
N VAL A 116 0.42 -14.53 -8.10
CA VAL A 116 1.82 -14.09 -8.04
C VAL A 116 2.53 -14.66 -6.80
N SER A 117 1.89 -14.61 -5.63
CA SER A 117 2.50 -15.12 -4.40
C SER A 117 2.72 -16.63 -4.44
N SER A 118 1.80 -17.42 -5.00
CA SER A 118 1.99 -18.86 -5.18
C SER A 118 3.15 -19.19 -6.14
N LEU A 119 3.36 -18.39 -7.19
CA LEU A 119 4.52 -18.56 -8.09
C LEU A 119 5.85 -18.20 -7.41
N VAL A 120 5.87 -17.15 -6.59
CA VAL A 120 7.06 -16.79 -5.79
C VAL A 120 7.34 -17.86 -4.75
N PHE A 121 6.30 -18.38 -4.09
CA PHE A 121 6.43 -19.45 -3.11
C PHE A 121 6.93 -20.75 -3.77
N PHE A 122 6.45 -21.08 -4.97
CA PHE A 122 7.00 -22.18 -5.78
C PHE A 122 8.50 -22.02 -6.01
N ALA A 123 8.97 -20.83 -6.41
CA ALA A 123 10.40 -20.58 -6.59
C ALA A 123 11.19 -20.76 -5.29
N GLY A 124 10.64 -20.32 -4.15
CA GLY A 124 11.23 -20.51 -2.83
C GLY A 124 11.26 -21.96 -2.34
N LEU A 125 10.39 -22.84 -2.86
CA LEU A 125 10.43 -24.28 -2.57
C LEU A 125 11.41 -25.04 -3.48
N GLN A 126 11.76 -24.49 -4.64
CA GLN A 126 12.72 -25.11 -5.56
C GLN A 126 14.17 -24.74 -5.25
N LEU A 127 14.38 -23.65 -4.53
CA LEU A 127 15.68 -23.08 -4.22
C LEU A 127 15.94 -23.20 -2.72
N ASP A 128 17.19 -23.44 -2.32
CA ASP A 128 17.52 -23.54 -0.91
C ASP A 128 17.58 -22.15 -0.29
N MET A 129 16.51 -21.77 0.41
CA MET A 129 16.42 -20.49 1.09
C MET A 129 17.42 -20.33 2.24
N LEU A 130 18.19 -21.37 2.61
CA LEU A 130 19.33 -21.22 3.52
C LEU A 130 20.61 -20.82 2.78
N TYR A 131 20.68 -21.09 1.47
CA TYR A 131 21.80 -20.74 0.63
C TYR A 131 21.67 -19.31 0.07
N ALA A 132 22.67 -18.46 0.30
CA ALA A 132 22.58 -17.02 -0.03
C ALA A 132 22.34 -16.71 -1.53
N PRO A 133 22.99 -17.39 -2.50
CA PRO A 133 22.74 -17.17 -3.92
C PRO A 133 21.30 -17.45 -4.33
N ASP A 134 20.70 -18.48 -3.75
CA ASP A 134 19.34 -18.92 -4.03
C ASP A 134 18.31 -17.89 -3.56
N ARG A 135 18.55 -17.24 -2.43
CA ARG A 135 17.72 -16.10 -1.95
C ARG A 135 17.69 -14.95 -2.95
N VAL A 136 18.81 -14.65 -3.61
CA VAL A 136 18.88 -13.60 -4.63
C VAL A 136 17.99 -13.96 -5.81
N TRP A 137 18.04 -15.21 -6.28
CA TRP A 137 17.20 -15.67 -7.38
C TRP A 137 15.71 -15.61 -7.05
N VAL A 138 15.30 -16.02 -5.84
CA VAL A 138 13.91 -15.88 -5.39
C VAL A 138 13.48 -14.41 -5.36
N ALA A 139 14.34 -13.51 -4.85
CA ALA A 139 14.05 -12.08 -4.84
C ALA A 139 13.94 -11.48 -6.26
N VAL A 140 14.80 -11.91 -7.19
CA VAL A 140 14.77 -11.51 -8.60
C VAL A 140 13.48 -12.00 -9.28
N ILE A 141 13.10 -13.26 -9.06
CA ILE A 141 11.85 -13.83 -9.58
C ILE A 141 10.66 -13.04 -9.03
N ALA A 142 10.62 -12.77 -7.73
CA ALA A 142 9.58 -11.96 -7.11
C ALA A 142 9.52 -10.55 -7.72
N PHE A 143 10.66 -9.89 -7.91
CA PHE A 143 10.73 -8.58 -8.55
C PHE A 143 10.17 -8.60 -9.97
N VAL A 144 10.55 -9.60 -10.77
CA VAL A 144 10.11 -9.75 -12.16
C VAL A 144 8.60 -10.01 -12.23
N LEU A 145 8.08 -10.94 -11.41
CA LEU A 145 6.66 -11.29 -11.40
C LEU A 145 5.79 -10.12 -10.90
N CYS A 146 6.18 -9.46 -9.80
CA CYS A 146 5.48 -8.28 -9.31
C CYS A 146 5.54 -7.11 -10.32
N SER A 147 6.68 -6.94 -11.00
CA SER A 147 6.82 -5.93 -12.05
C SER A 147 5.93 -6.21 -13.26
N ALA A 148 5.90 -7.47 -13.71
CA ALA A 148 5.01 -7.91 -14.78
C ALA A 148 3.54 -7.72 -14.40
N ALA A 149 3.19 -8.00 -13.14
CA ALA A 149 1.85 -7.82 -12.61
C ALA A 149 1.36 -6.38 -12.70
N TRP A 150 2.10 -5.40 -12.15
CA TRP A 150 1.63 -4.01 -12.20
C TRP A 150 1.70 -3.41 -13.62
N LEU A 151 2.65 -3.83 -14.45
CA LEU A 151 2.74 -3.38 -15.84
C LEU A 151 1.56 -3.88 -16.69
N ARG A 152 1.08 -5.10 -16.42
CA ARG A 152 -0.02 -5.73 -17.16
C ARG A 152 -1.39 -5.36 -16.61
N TYR A 153 -1.57 -5.40 -15.29
CA TYR A 153 -2.85 -5.25 -14.60
C TYR A 153 -3.04 -3.88 -13.94
N LEU A 154 -2.10 -2.95 -14.11
CA LEU A 154 -2.21 -1.57 -13.58
C LEU A 154 -2.46 -1.52 -12.05
N ASP A 155 -2.04 -2.56 -11.33
CA ASP A 155 -2.30 -2.71 -9.91
C ASP A 155 -1.29 -1.96 -9.04
N ARG A 156 -1.79 -1.26 -8.02
CA ARG A 156 -0.98 -0.40 -7.15
C ARG A 156 -0.25 -1.16 -6.06
N LEU A 157 -0.80 -2.27 -5.56
CA LEU A 157 -0.14 -3.06 -4.51
C LEU A 157 1.00 -3.90 -5.10
N ALA A 158 0.86 -4.37 -6.33
CA ALA A 158 1.91 -5.03 -7.10
C ALA A 158 3.12 -4.10 -7.35
N VAL A 159 2.90 -2.78 -7.50
CA VAL A 159 4.00 -1.79 -7.51
C VAL A 159 4.76 -1.84 -6.19
N LEU A 160 4.07 -1.79 -5.05
CA LEU A 160 4.70 -1.83 -3.73
C LEU A 160 5.47 -3.14 -3.53
N ALA A 161 4.85 -4.27 -3.88
CA ALA A 161 5.50 -5.58 -3.84
C ALA A 161 6.76 -5.60 -4.72
N SER A 162 6.72 -5.02 -5.92
CA SER A 162 7.91 -4.95 -6.79
C SER A 162 9.04 -4.10 -6.17
N LEU A 163 8.72 -2.98 -5.51
CA LEU A 163 9.72 -2.18 -4.82
C LEU A 163 10.36 -2.93 -3.64
N LEU A 164 9.54 -3.63 -2.84
CA LEU A 164 10.02 -4.44 -1.72
C LEU A 164 10.89 -5.62 -2.21
N SER A 165 10.48 -6.30 -3.29
CA SER A 165 11.30 -7.34 -3.91
C SER A 165 12.62 -6.78 -4.45
N LEU A 166 12.63 -5.58 -5.02
CA LEU A 166 13.86 -4.93 -5.48
C LEU A 166 14.79 -4.57 -4.31
N CYS A 167 14.26 -4.10 -3.19
CA CYS A 167 15.03 -3.94 -1.95
C CYS A 167 15.63 -5.29 -1.50
N ALA A 168 14.83 -6.36 -1.53
CA ALA A 168 15.30 -7.69 -1.18
C ALA A 168 16.42 -8.19 -2.12
N VAL A 169 16.35 -7.90 -3.43
CA VAL A 169 17.43 -8.20 -4.38
C VAL A 169 18.73 -7.50 -3.96
N VAL A 170 18.68 -6.20 -3.69
CA VAL A 170 19.89 -5.45 -3.27
C VAL A 170 20.45 -6.00 -1.96
N ILE A 171 19.60 -6.22 -0.96
CA ILE A 171 20.00 -6.73 0.35
C ILE A 171 20.64 -8.12 0.23
N THR A 172 19.98 -9.05 -0.46
CA THR A 172 20.47 -10.42 -0.64
C THR A 172 21.76 -10.49 -1.46
N LEU A 173 21.98 -9.58 -2.41
CA LEU A 173 23.25 -9.46 -3.13
C LEU A 173 24.41 -9.09 -2.20
N PHE A 174 24.19 -8.21 -1.22
CA PHE A 174 25.20 -7.88 -0.23
C PHE A 174 25.52 -9.08 0.69
N TYR A 175 24.50 -9.83 1.10
CA TYR A 175 24.69 -11.05 1.89
C TYR A 175 25.42 -12.15 1.12
N TRP A 176 25.12 -12.36 -0.17
CA TRP A 176 25.83 -13.33 -0.99
C TRP A 176 27.32 -13.01 -1.08
N ASN A 177 27.69 -11.74 -1.25
CA ASN A 177 29.09 -11.33 -1.34
C ASN A 177 29.78 -11.11 0.01
N GLU A 178 29.14 -11.50 1.13
CA GLU A 178 29.67 -11.38 2.49
C GLU A 178 30.19 -9.95 2.83
N TYR A 179 29.55 -8.91 2.28
CA TYR A 179 30.01 -7.54 2.50
C TYR A 179 29.82 -7.11 3.97
N PRO A 180 30.89 -6.75 4.70
CA PRO A 180 30.83 -6.53 6.15
C PRO A 180 30.27 -5.15 6.57
N GLN A 181 29.64 -4.39 5.66
CA GLN A 181 29.26 -3.00 5.91
C GLN A 181 27.75 -2.76 5.65
N PRO A 182 26.87 -2.84 6.67
CA PRO A 182 25.43 -2.60 6.56
C PRO A 182 25.09 -1.21 6.05
N GLN A 183 25.97 -0.27 6.34
CA GLN A 183 25.89 1.12 5.90
C GLN A 183 25.91 1.19 4.37
N LEU A 184 26.87 0.54 3.72
CA LEU A 184 26.99 0.52 2.27
C LEU A 184 25.78 -0.16 1.62
N MET A 185 25.27 -1.24 2.22
CA MET A 185 24.03 -1.90 1.78
C MET A 185 22.84 -0.93 1.82
N CYS A 186 22.66 -0.21 2.93
CA CYS A 186 21.57 0.76 3.08
C CYS A 186 21.69 1.96 2.12
N PHE A 187 22.91 2.40 1.83
CA PHE A 187 23.20 3.38 0.77
C PHE A 187 22.86 2.82 -0.61
N ALA A 188 23.20 1.57 -0.91
CA ALA A 188 22.86 0.93 -2.17
C ALA A 188 21.34 0.84 -2.36
N VAL A 189 20.60 0.49 -1.31
CA VAL A 189 19.12 0.54 -1.33
C VAL A 189 18.63 1.96 -1.57
N ALA A 190 19.17 2.96 -0.87
CA ALA A 190 18.78 4.36 -1.02
C ALA A 190 19.01 4.89 -2.45
N VAL A 191 20.16 4.57 -3.04
CA VAL A 191 20.52 4.95 -4.41
C VAL A 191 19.60 4.25 -5.41
N THR A 192 19.37 2.95 -5.25
CA THR A 192 18.49 2.16 -6.14
C THR A 192 17.07 2.71 -6.10
N MET A 193 16.52 2.95 -4.92
CA MET A 193 15.19 3.51 -4.75
C MET A 193 15.09 4.95 -5.27
N SER A 194 16.12 5.77 -5.06
CA SER A 194 16.19 7.11 -5.63
C SER A 194 16.18 7.06 -7.17
N ALA A 195 16.95 6.15 -7.78
CA ALA A 195 16.96 5.94 -9.22
C ALA A 195 15.57 5.51 -9.74
N CYS A 196 14.90 4.58 -9.05
CA CYS A 196 13.52 4.20 -9.36
C CYS A 196 12.57 5.40 -9.33
N SER A 197 12.70 6.29 -8.34
CA SER A 197 11.85 7.48 -8.25
C SER A 197 12.08 8.48 -9.40
N LEU A 198 13.32 8.66 -9.84
CA LEU A 198 13.68 9.52 -10.96
C LEU A 198 13.14 8.94 -12.27
N VAL A 199 13.33 7.63 -12.49
CA VAL A 199 12.76 6.92 -13.63
C VAL A 199 11.23 7.05 -13.64
N ALA A 200 10.57 6.88 -12.50
CA ALA A 200 9.11 7.05 -12.39
C ALA A 200 8.66 8.45 -12.80
N GLY A 201 9.35 9.49 -12.32
CA GLY A 201 9.07 10.88 -12.66
C GLY A 201 9.25 11.17 -14.15
N TYR A 202 10.33 10.64 -14.75
CA TYR A 202 10.61 10.77 -16.18
C TYR A 202 9.56 10.06 -17.05
N LEU A 203 9.19 8.83 -16.70
CA LEU A 203 8.21 8.04 -17.47
C LEU A 203 6.80 8.60 -17.34
N LYS A 204 6.42 9.13 -16.16
CA LYS A 204 5.08 9.69 -15.91
C LYS A 204 4.73 10.84 -16.85
N GLY A 205 5.73 11.61 -17.31
CA GLY A 205 5.55 12.73 -18.24
C GLY A 205 5.34 12.32 -19.70
N ARG A 206 5.48 11.04 -20.05
CA ARG A 206 5.35 10.54 -21.43
C ARG A 206 3.93 10.05 -21.70
N GLU A 207 3.35 10.46 -22.83
CA GLU A 207 2.01 10.02 -23.26
C GLU A 207 1.89 8.49 -23.41
N LYS A 208 2.98 7.82 -23.82
CA LYS A 208 3.03 6.34 -23.91
C LYS A 208 2.64 5.64 -22.59
N PHE A 209 2.88 6.27 -21.45
CA PHE A 209 2.62 5.72 -20.12
C PHE A 209 1.39 6.35 -19.45
N ARG A 210 0.47 6.95 -20.22
CA ARG A 210 -0.75 7.58 -19.71
C ARG A 210 -1.51 6.68 -18.74
N TRP A 211 -1.74 5.41 -19.11
CA TRP A 211 -2.48 4.43 -18.31
C TRP A 211 -1.73 3.98 -17.05
N HIS A 212 -0.39 4.07 -17.06
CA HIS A 212 0.47 3.73 -15.93
C HIS A 212 0.73 4.91 -14.99
N ARG A 213 0.21 6.12 -15.27
CA ARG A 213 0.49 7.33 -14.46
C ARG A 213 0.20 7.16 -12.98
N ARG A 214 -0.88 6.44 -12.62
CA ARG A 214 -1.23 6.14 -11.21
C ARG A 214 -0.20 5.19 -10.57
N CYS A 215 0.17 4.12 -11.25
CA CYS A 215 1.21 3.19 -10.80
C CYS A 215 2.57 3.88 -10.65
N LEU A 216 2.98 4.68 -11.64
CA LEU A 216 4.22 5.45 -11.61
C LEU A 216 4.23 6.50 -10.49
N HIS A 217 3.08 7.08 -10.14
CA HIS A 217 2.95 7.98 -9.00
C HIS A 217 3.19 7.27 -7.66
N VAL A 218 2.61 6.08 -7.49
CA VAL A 218 2.83 5.22 -6.32
C VAL A 218 4.29 4.77 -6.26
N LEU A 219 4.83 4.31 -7.40
CA LEU A 219 6.22 3.86 -7.52
C LEU A 219 7.19 4.97 -7.10
N GLY A 220 7.04 6.17 -7.65
CA GLY A 220 7.89 7.30 -7.30
C GLY A 220 7.75 7.72 -5.83
N SER A 221 6.53 7.74 -5.30
CA SER A 221 6.28 8.19 -3.92
C SER A 221 6.82 7.21 -2.88
N PHE A 222 6.58 5.90 -3.06
CA PHE A 222 7.07 4.88 -2.15
C PHE A 222 8.57 4.59 -2.32
N ALA A 223 9.13 4.72 -3.53
CA ALA A 223 10.57 4.60 -3.70
C ALA A 223 11.32 5.68 -2.90
N VAL A 224 10.90 6.94 -2.94
CA VAL A 224 11.54 7.98 -2.09
C VAL A 224 11.36 7.67 -0.59
N ALA A 225 10.20 7.14 -0.19
CA ALA A 225 9.97 6.73 1.19
C ALA A 225 10.92 5.60 1.63
N LEU A 226 11.09 4.57 0.79
CA LEU A 226 12.02 3.46 1.05
C LEU A 226 13.48 3.92 1.05
N ALA A 227 13.86 4.86 0.17
CA ALA A 227 15.18 5.48 0.19
C ALA A 227 15.45 6.23 1.49
N TYR A 228 14.44 6.89 2.05
CA TYR A 228 14.53 7.52 3.36
C TYR A 228 14.68 6.49 4.48
N VAL A 229 13.80 5.47 4.50
CA VAL A 229 13.79 4.44 5.54
C VAL A 229 15.10 3.65 5.58
N SER A 230 15.72 3.36 4.43
CA SER A 230 16.96 2.59 4.41
C SER A 230 18.12 3.28 5.13
N LEU A 231 18.16 4.62 5.13
CA LEU A 231 19.18 5.42 5.84
C LEU A 231 18.69 5.94 7.20
N HIS A 232 17.57 5.43 7.70
CA HIS A 232 17.04 5.81 9.00
C HIS A 232 17.96 5.28 10.12
N VAL A 233 18.20 6.10 11.15
CA VAL A 233 19.13 5.76 12.26
C VAL A 233 18.83 4.40 12.88
N PHE A 234 17.54 4.13 13.16
CA PHE A 234 17.07 2.86 13.70
C PHE A 234 17.39 1.63 12.83
N VAL A 235 17.27 1.73 11.50
CA VAL A 235 17.52 0.59 10.61
C VAL A 235 19.01 0.24 10.62
N ILE A 236 19.86 1.26 10.52
CA ILE A 236 21.32 1.09 10.55
C ILE A 236 21.78 0.52 11.89
N ASP A 237 21.26 1.04 12.99
CA ASP A 237 21.55 0.59 14.35
C ASP A 237 21.22 -0.90 14.55
N LYS A 238 20.03 -1.34 14.09
CA LYS A 238 19.62 -2.75 14.18
C LYS A 238 20.46 -3.67 13.31
N LEU A 239 20.78 -3.26 12.09
CA LEU A 239 21.63 -4.07 11.21
C LEU A 239 23.07 -4.18 11.71
N LEU A 240 23.60 -3.11 12.32
CA LEU A 240 24.92 -3.15 12.97
C LEU A 240 24.91 -4.03 14.21
N ALA A 241 23.84 -3.98 15.02
CA ALA A 241 23.68 -4.83 16.19
C ALA A 241 23.61 -6.32 15.80
N GLU A 242 22.90 -6.66 14.72
CA GLU A 242 22.80 -8.04 14.22
C GLU A 242 24.17 -8.61 13.81
N GLN A 243 25.00 -7.81 13.14
CA GLN A 243 26.34 -8.23 12.74
C GLN A 243 27.34 -8.36 13.90
N ALA A 244 27.09 -7.71 15.04
CA ALA A 244 27.97 -7.78 16.20
C ALA A 244 27.82 -9.09 17.02
N LEU A 245 26.70 -9.81 16.83
CA LEU A 245 26.33 -10.98 17.63
C LEU A 245 27.20 -12.26 17.45
N PRO A 246 27.96 -12.51 16.36
CA PRO A 246 28.73 -13.77 16.26
C PRO A 246 30.04 -13.82 17.05
N ASN A 247 30.57 -12.70 17.56
CA ASN A 247 31.98 -12.64 18.01
C ASN A 247 32.20 -12.42 19.52
N GLN A 248 31.17 -12.49 20.37
CA GLN A 248 31.34 -12.21 21.81
C GLN A 248 30.77 -13.34 22.67
N GLY A 249 31.57 -14.39 22.85
CA GLY A 249 31.60 -15.12 24.11
C GLY A 249 32.28 -14.27 25.17
N SER A 250 31.62 -13.21 25.64
CA SER A 250 32.02 -12.53 26.87
C SER A 250 30.82 -11.82 27.49
N GLY A 251 30.71 -11.97 28.80
CA GLY A 251 29.53 -11.65 29.59
C GLY A 251 29.14 -10.18 29.58
N GLY A 252 27.87 -9.98 29.96
CA GLY A 252 27.13 -8.72 30.05
C GLY A 252 27.94 -7.44 30.23
N THR A 253 27.66 -6.50 29.35
CA THR A 253 27.42 -5.11 29.74
C THR A 253 26.34 -4.53 28.82
N GLU A 254 25.22 -4.16 29.43
CA GLU A 254 24.31 -3.17 28.87
C GLU A 254 25.13 -1.94 28.45
N GLY A 255 25.09 -1.56 27.18
CA GLY A 255 25.83 -0.41 26.65
C GLY A 255 27.14 -0.70 25.91
N ALA A 256 27.38 -1.93 25.45
CA ALA A 256 28.45 -2.21 24.49
C ALA A 256 28.16 -1.48 23.17
N GLY A 257 28.73 -0.28 23.05
CA GLY A 257 28.67 0.57 21.89
C GLY A 257 28.99 -0.22 20.63
N ILE A 258 28.00 -0.28 19.74
CA ILE A 258 28.18 -0.41 18.30
C ILE A 258 29.45 0.33 17.95
N GLY A 259 30.39 -0.33 17.25
CA GLY A 259 31.63 0.30 16.80
C GLY A 259 31.31 1.68 16.26
N ASN A 260 31.62 2.71 17.07
CA ASN A 260 30.96 4.00 16.97
C ASN A 260 31.30 4.56 15.60
N PRO A 261 30.36 4.58 14.64
CA PRO A 261 30.68 5.14 13.35
C PRO A 261 30.96 6.61 13.64
N GLY A 262 32.20 7.04 13.44
CA GLY A 262 32.75 8.24 14.09
C GLY A 262 31.82 9.43 14.01
N ALA A 263 31.83 10.33 15.01
CA ALA A 263 30.81 11.37 15.28
C ALA A 263 30.09 11.97 14.06
N GLY A 264 30.78 12.21 12.93
CA GLY A 264 30.17 12.63 11.66
C GLY A 264 29.06 11.71 11.12
N TRP A 265 29.17 10.40 11.28
CA TRP A 265 28.15 9.44 10.85
C TRP A 265 26.88 9.51 11.69
N GLN A 266 27.02 9.65 13.01
CA GLN A 266 25.88 9.83 13.91
C GLN A 266 25.14 11.13 13.57
N ILE A 267 25.88 12.23 13.35
CA ILE A 267 25.31 13.52 12.94
C ILE A 267 24.56 13.38 11.61
N PHE A 268 25.12 12.65 10.63
CA PHE A 268 24.46 12.41 9.35
C PHE A 268 23.13 11.65 9.51
N HIS A 269 23.10 10.55 10.27
CA HIS A 269 21.89 9.72 10.41
C HIS A 269 20.76 10.44 11.16
N TRP A 270 21.10 11.19 12.21
CA TRP A 270 20.14 12.03 12.92
C TRP A 270 19.64 13.17 12.05
N GLY A 271 20.55 13.85 11.35
CA GLY A 271 20.21 14.87 10.37
C GLY A 271 19.28 14.32 9.28
N TRP A 272 19.58 13.15 8.72
CA TRP A 272 18.75 12.49 7.72
C TRP A 272 17.35 12.17 8.28
N THR A 273 17.28 11.58 9.46
CA THR A 273 16.03 11.15 10.11
C THR A 273 15.10 12.33 10.41
N VAL A 274 15.63 13.49 10.81
CA VAL A 274 14.79 14.64 11.19
C VAL A 274 14.56 15.61 10.02
N ILE A 275 15.62 15.95 9.28
CA ILE A 275 15.57 17.02 8.27
C ILE A 275 14.85 16.54 7.00
N VAL A 276 15.09 15.31 6.54
CA VAL A 276 14.54 14.82 5.27
C VAL A 276 13.01 14.78 5.29
N PRO A 277 12.31 14.25 6.31
CA PRO A 277 10.86 14.26 6.34
C PRO A 277 10.28 15.68 6.32
N ILE A 278 10.92 16.64 7.02
CA ILE A 278 10.48 18.05 7.03
C ILE A 278 10.61 18.67 5.63
N LEU A 279 11.78 18.54 5.00
CA LEU A 279 12.03 19.07 3.66
C LEU A 279 11.10 18.43 2.62
N MET A 280 10.86 17.12 2.72
CA MET A 280 10.00 16.42 1.80
C MET A 280 8.52 16.72 2.03
N LEU A 281 8.08 16.90 3.28
CA LEU A 281 6.74 17.38 3.61
C LEU A 281 6.52 18.78 3.01
N TRP A 282 7.47 19.70 3.19
CA TRP A 282 7.45 21.02 2.56
C TRP A 282 7.35 20.92 1.04
N ARG A 283 8.22 20.12 0.39
CA ARG A 283 8.18 19.90 -1.06
C ARG A 283 6.83 19.33 -1.51
N SER A 284 6.22 18.46 -0.73
CA SER A 284 4.94 17.81 -1.05
C SER A 284 3.77 18.80 -0.93
N ILE A 285 3.84 19.73 0.03
CA ILE A 285 2.93 20.87 0.14
C ILE A 285 3.15 21.81 -1.06
N VAL A 286 4.36 22.19 -1.42
CA VAL A 286 4.56 23.07 -2.59
C VAL A 286 4.05 22.42 -3.89
N LYS A 287 4.25 21.11 -4.07
CA LYS A 287 3.80 20.36 -5.25
C LYS A 287 2.35 19.88 -5.22
N LYS A 288 1.61 20.11 -4.12
CA LYS A 288 0.21 19.67 -3.97
C LYS A 288 0.01 18.15 -4.12
N ASP A 289 0.98 17.36 -3.69
CA ASP A 289 0.94 15.90 -3.77
C ASP A 289 0.37 15.29 -2.49
N ARG A 290 -0.92 14.93 -2.51
CA ARG A 290 -1.65 14.39 -1.36
C ARG A 290 -1.04 13.09 -0.83
N LEU A 291 -0.59 12.20 -1.72
CA LEU A 291 0.00 10.92 -1.31
C LEU A 291 1.32 11.14 -0.58
N GLN A 292 2.19 12.00 -1.12
CA GLN A 292 3.47 12.31 -0.46
C GLN A 292 3.27 13.02 0.88
N ILE A 293 2.33 13.96 0.99
CA ILE A 293 2.02 14.60 2.29
C ILE A 293 1.69 13.56 3.36
N ARG A 294 0.82 12.59 3.05
CA ARG A 294 0.43 11.54 4.00
C ARG A 294 1.62 10.68 4.42
N ILE A 295 2.44 10.25 3.46
CA ILE A 295 3.64 9.44 3.73
C ILE A 295 4.61 10.19 4.63
N TRP A 296 4.94 11.44 4.31
CA TRP A 296 5.93 12.21 5.08
C TRP A 296 5.41 12.62 6.47
N MET A 297 4.10 12.79 6.65
CA MET A 297 3.52 12.98 7.98
C MET A 297 3.74 11.76 8.87
N VAL A 298 3.52 10.54 8.34
CA VAL A 298 3.75 9.29 9.08
C VAL A 298 5.24 9.11 9.39
N LEU A 299 6.14 9.37 8.42
CA LEU A 299 7.58 9.24 8.62
C LEU A 299 8.17 10.31 9.56
N LEU A 300 7.58 11.51 9.59
CA LEU A 300 7.96 12.53 10.57
C LEU A 300 7.56 12.10 11.98
N LEU A 301 6.39 11.46 12.13
CA LEU A 301 5.96 10.92 13.42
C LEU A 301 6.90 9.83 13.92
N SER A 302 7.36 8.93 13.04
CA SER A 302 8.29 7.88 13.43
C SER A 302 9.61 8.44 13.98
N ALA A 303 10.09 9.57 13.46
CA ALA A 303 11.30 10.22 13.97
C ALA A 303 11.19 10.60 15.46
N PHE A 304 10.03 11.11 15.89
CA PHE A 304 9.78 11.42 17.31
C PHE A 304 9.72 10.16 18.20
N TYR A 305 9.11 9.09 17.68
CA TYR A 305 9.08 7.80 18.37
C TYR A 305 10.50 7.24 18.59
N PHE A 306 11.34 7.27 17.55
CA PHE A 306 12.72 6.78 17.66
C PHE A 306 13.60 7.69 18.51
N GLN A 307 13.37 9.00 18.52
CA GLN A 307 14.05 9.89 19.48
C GLN A 307 13.78 9.45 20.92
N HIS A 308 12.53 9.11 21.25
CA HIS A 308 12.19 8.60 22.59
C HIS A 308 12.84 7.23 22.86
N TYR A 309 12.91 6.35 21.85
CA TYR A 309 13.58 5.05 21.96
C TYR A 309 15.06 5.17 22.35
N TYR A 310 15.80 6.10 21.74
CA TYR A 310 17.23 6.31 22.02
C TYR A 310 17.49 7.20 23.24
N TYR A 311 16.64 8.21 23.46
CA TYR A 311 16.78 9.20 24.51
C TYR A 311 15.45 9.34 25.26
N PRO A 312 15.10 8.39 26.14
CA PRO A 312 13.87 8.47 26.92
C PRO A 312 14.01 9.57 27.98
N VAL A 313 13.44 10.74 27.69
CA VAL A 313 13.41 11.88 28.62
C VAL A 313 12.27 11.76 29.63
N PHE A 314 11.12 11.22 29.21
CA PHE A 314 9.93 11.01 30.02
C PHE A 314 9.47 9.55 29.93
N ALA A 315 8.50 9.14 30.76
CA ALA A 315 7.80 7.88 30.59
C ALA A 315 7.12 7.79 29.20
N GLY A 316 6.97 6.58 28.67
CA GLY A 316 6.46 6.36 27.32
C GLY A 316 5.03 6.89 27.13
N GLU A 317 4.21 6.81 28.17
CA GLU A 317 2.83 7.30 28.20
C GLU A 317 2.77 8.82 28.08
N ILE A 318 3.64 9.52 28.81
CA ILE A 318 3.72 10.99 28.77
C ILE A 318 4.25 11.43 27.40
N THR A 319 5.26 10.74 26.88
CA THR A 319 5.89 11.05 25.61
C THR A 319 4.91 10.89 24.44
N THR A 320 4.15 9.78 24.42
CA THR A 320 3.12 9.54 23.40
C THR A 320 1.98 10.56 23.48
N LEU A 321 1.57 10.98 24.67
CA LEU A 321 0.57 12.02 24.86
C LEU A 321 1.04 13.40 24.33
N ILE A 322 2.29 13.78 24.62
CA ILE A 322 2.88 15.03 24.11
C ILE A 322 2.97 15.00 22.58
N TYR A 323 3.43 13.90 21.98
CA TYR A 323 3.49 13.77 20.52
C TYR A 323 2.10 13.76 19.88
N GLY A 324 1.10 13.14 20.52
CA GLY A 324 -0.30 13.21 20.09
C GLY A 324 -0.84 14.64 20.09
N LEU A 325 -0.59 15.42 21.15
CA LEU A 325 -0.98 16.83 21.22
C LEU A 325 -0.26 17.68 20.16
N LEU A 326 1.04 17.43 19.94
CA LEU A 326 1.81 18.11 18.90
C LEU A 326 1.25 17.81 17.51
N LEU A 327 0.88 16.56 17.23
CA LEU A 327 0.21 16.16 15.99
C LEU A 327 -1.14 16.86 15.80
N LEU A 328 -1.97 16.92 16.83
CA LEU A 328 -3.25 17.63 16.77
C LEU A 328 -3.04 19.12 16.49
N GLY A 329 -2.06 19.73 17.13
CA GLY A 329 -1.66 21.12 16.89
C GLY A 329 -1.15 21.35 15.46
N LEU A 330 -0.24 20.50 14.98
CA LEU A 330 0.31 20.56 13.63
C LEU A 330 -0.78 20.34 12.57
N THR A 331 -1.70 19.41 12.81
CA THR A 331 -2.85 19.15 11.95
C THR A 331 -3.76 20.37 11.91
N GLY A 332 -4.09 20.97 13.06
CA GLY A 332 -4.87 22.20 13.14
C GLY A 332 -4.20 23.37 12.41
N LEU A 333 -2.88 23.51 12.53
CA LEU A 333 -2.09 24.51 11.81
C LEU A 333 -2.13 24.26 10.30
N LEU A 334 -1.88 23.03 9.85
CA LEU A 334 -1.94 22.65 8.44
C LEU A 334 -3.33 22.90 7.86
N VAL A 335 -4.40 22.54 8.58
CA VAL A 335 -5.78 22.85 8.16
C VAL A 335 -5.97 24.35 8.02
N ARG A 336 -5.52 25.17 8.98
CA ARG A 336 -5.62 26.64 8.89
C ARG A 336 -4.83 27.21 7.71
N ILE A 337 -3.63 26.71 7.45
CA ILE A 337 -2.77 27.14 6.33
C ILE A 337 -3.41 26.74 4.99
N LEU A 338 -3.91 25.51 4.89
CA LEU A 338 -4.45 24.94 3.65
C LEU A 338 -5.87 25.41 3.33
N LYS A 339 -6.65 25.85 4.33
CA LYS A 339 -8.04 26.33 4.18
C LYS A 339 -8.15 27.78 3.65
N LYS A 340 -7.04 28.51 3.51
CA LYS A 340 -7.07 29.87 2.94
C LYS A 340 -7.22 29.83 1.40
N GLY A 341 -8.38 30.30 0.92
CA GLY A 341 -8.72 30.44 -0.51
C GLY A 341 -9.23 29.15 -1.16
N ALA A 342 -9.66 29.24 -2.42
CA ALA A 342 -10.01 28.10 -3.29
C ALA A 342 -8.75 27.25 -3.61
N SER A 343 -8.11 26.73 -2.58
CA SER A 343 -6.86 25.99 -2.68
C SER A 343 -7.16 24.58 -3.20
N SER A 344 -6.26 24.01 -4.00
CA SER A 344 -6.36 22.65 -4.55
C SER A 344 -6.44 21.52 -3.48
N TYR A 345 -6.42 21.90 -2.19
CA TYR A 345 -6.54 21.03 -1.02
C TYR A 345 -7.93 21.01 -0.42
N SER A 346 -8.81 21.95 -0.76
CA SER A 346 -10.20 21.82 -0.34
C SER A 346 -10.77 20.57 -0.99
N PHE A 347 -11.55 19.82 -0.21
CA PHE A 347 -12.36 18.73 -0.73
C PHE A 347 -13.22 19.29 -1.86
N ARG A 348 -12.88 18.95 -3.11
CA ARG A 348 -13.83 19.08 -4.21
C ARG A 348 -14.79 17.91 -4.02
N LYS A 349 -16.06 18.24 -3.82
CA LYS A 349 -17.16 17.28 -3.91
C LYS A 349 -16.93 16.48 -5.21
N GLY A 350 -16.76 15.16 -5.10
CA GLY A 350 -16.49 14.18 -6.17
C GLY A 350 -15.05 13.96 -6.67
N GLY A 351 -14.01 14.31 -5.91
CA GLY A 351 -12.65 13.87 -6.22
C GLY A 351 -12.40 12.39 -5.90
N ASP A 352 -11.99 11.59 -6.90
CA ASP A 352 -11.48 10.19 -6.84
C ASP A 352 -11.96 9.37 -5.62
N GLU A 353 -13.25 8.97 -5.64
CA GLU A 353 -13.91 8.13 -4.63
C GLU A 353 -13.26 6.74 -4.43
N GLY A 354 -12.28 6.38 -5.28
CA GLY A 354 -11.49 5.14 -5.19
C GLY A 354 -10.19 5.24 -4.38
N ASP A 355 -9.90 6.38 -3.75
CA ASP A 355 -8.76 6.52 -2.85
C ASP A 355 -9.13 5.96 -1.47
N LEU A 356 -8.64 4.74 -1.16
CA LEU A 356 -8.83 4.01 0.11
C LEU A 356 -8.65 4.88 1.37
N LEU A 357 -7.82 5.91 1.27
CA LEU A 357 -7.49 6.83 2.34
C LEU A 357 -8.50 7.99 2.49
N GLN A 358 -9.37 8.21 1.50
CA GLN A 358 -10.48 9.17 1.57
C GLN A 358 -11.75 8.55 2.16
N SER A 359 -11.93 7.22 2.03
CA SER A 359 -13.01 6.48 2.68
C SER A 359 -12.69 6.03 4.11
N ALA A 360 -11.40 5.93 4.47
CA ALA A 360 -10.95 5.55 5.81
C ALA A 360 -11.52 6.40 6.98
N PRO A 361 -11.68 7.74 6.86
CA PRO A 361 -12.31 8.54 7.90
C PRO A 361 -13.77 8.16 8.16
N TRP A 362 -14.52 7.79 7.11
CA TRP A 362 -15.92 7.36 7.23
C TRP A 362 -16.07 6.00 7.90
N LEU A 363 -15.09 5.11 7.74
CA LEU A 363 -15.05 3.80 8.41
C LEU A 363 -14.75 3.92 9.91
N VAL A 364 -13.84 4.82 10.29
CA VAL A 364 -13.54 5.07 11.70
C VAL A 364 -14.69 5.84 12.36
N VAL A 365 -15.29 6.82 11.68
CA VAL A 365 -16.46 7.53 12.22
C VAL A 365 -17.65 6.59 12.33
N GLY A 366 -17.97 5.81 11.30
CA GLY A 366 -19.09 4.86 11.30
C GLY A 366 -18.94 3.70 12.29
N GLY A 367 -17.70 3.32 12.64
CA GLY A 367 -17.43 2.26 13.63
C GLY A 367 -17.50 2.72 15.09
N TYR A 368 -17.28 4.01 15.37
CA TYR A 368 -17.30 4.58 16.73
C TYR A 368 -18.56 5.39 17.03
N SER A 369 -19.26 5.91 16.01
CA SER A 369 -20.58 6.50 16.20
C SER A 369 -21.64 5.39 16.12
N GLY A 370 -22.06 4.88 17.28
CA GLY A 370 -23.36 4.21 17.44
C GLY A 370 -24.54 5.18 17.21
N VAL A 371 -24.44 6.05 16.20
CA VAL A 371 -25.51 6.92 15.76
C VAL A 371 -26.22 6.14 14.66
N ALA A 372 -27.26 5.43 15.09
CA ALA A 372 -28.36 5.15 14.18
C ALA A 372 -28.68 6.47 13.47
N VAL A 373 -28.57 6.48 12.14
CA VAL A 373 -29.20 7.52 11.34
C VAL A 373 -30.68 7.32 11.58
N ALA A 374 -31.23 8.01 12.58
CA ALA A 374 -32.66 8.18 12.70
C ALA A 374 -33.11 8.88 11.42
N PRO A 375 -33.97 8.26 10.60
CA PRO A 375 -34.54 8.97 9.48
C PRO A 375 -35.26 10.19 10.03
N GLU A 376 -35.03 11.36 9.44
CA GLU A 376 -35.81 12.56 9.72
C GLU A 376 -37.28 12.19 9.78
N ALA A 377 -37.92 12.43 10.92
CA ALA A 377 -39.35 12.34 11.07
C ALA A 377 -39.99 13.46 10.26
N GLN A 378 -40.11 13.27 8.94
CA GLN A 378 -41.11 13.95 8.14
C GLN A 378 -42.36 13.08 8.16
N GLY A 379 -43.41 13.63 8.74
CA GLY A 379 -44.59 12.91 9.19
C GLY A 379 -45.32 12.14 8.10
N GLY A 380 -45.96 11.05 8.54
CA GLY A 380 -47.06 10.43 7.84
C GLY A 380 -46.79 9.01 7.34
N VAL A 381 -47.44 8.06 8.02
CA VAL A 381 -48.01 6.80 7.49
C VAL A 381 -47.08 5.58 7.40
N GLY A 382 -47.26 4.68 8.39
CA GLY A 382 -47.50 3.24 8.18
C GLY A 382 -46.35 2.35 7.73
N PHE A 383 -45.56 1.82 8.67
CA PHE A 383 -44.71 0.65 8.42
C PHE A 383 -45.57 -0.61 8.32
N GLY A 384 -45.83 -1.02 7.08
CA GLY A 384 -46.28 -2.37 6.70
C GLY A 384 -45.12 -3.36 6.75
N GLY A 385 -45.44 -4.59 7.13
CA GLY A 385 -44.49 -5.58 7.63
C GLY A 385 -43.59 -6.24 6.58
N GLY A 386 -42.44 -6.68 7.07
CA GLY A 386 -41.51 -7.57 6.38
C GLY A 386 -40.60 -8.22 7.41
N SER A 387 -40.80 -9.52 7.64
CA SER A 387 -40.08 -10.31 8.64
C SER A 387 -38.64 -10.57 8.19
N PHE A 388 -37.68 -10.13 9.00
CA PHE A 388 -36.35 -10.72 9.00
C PHE A 388 -36.29 -11.70 10.18
N GLY A 389 -36.25 -12.99 9.85
CA GLY A 389 -36.18 -14.09 10.79
C GLY A 389 -34.86 -14.06 11.56
N GLY A 390 -34.91 -13.54 12.78
CA GLY A 390 -33.87 -13.71 13.78
C GLY A 390 -34.21 -14.91 14.64
N GLY A 391 -33.50 -16.02 14.43
CA GLY A 391 -33.43 -17.11 15.39
C GLY A 391 -32.69 -16.62 16.63
N GLY A 392 -33.37 -16.64 17.77
CA GLY A 392 -32.81 -16.25 19.06
C GLY A 392 -33.74 -16.67 20.18
N SER A 393 -33.47 -17.85 20.73
CA SER A 393 -34.07 -18.37 21.95
C SER A 393 -33.67 -17.55 23.18
N GLY A 394 -34.64 -17.32 24.08
CA GLY A 394 -34.45 -16.77 25.44
C GLY A 394 -35.06 -15.38 25.57
N ALA A 395 -35.92 -15.06 26.56
CA ALA A 395 -36.17 -15.69 27.83
C ALA A 395 -37.61 -15.41 28.29
N GLU A 396 -38.16 -16.32 29.10
CA GLU A 396 -39.35 -16.06 29.91
C GLU A 396 -39.01 -15.15 31.10
N TYR A 397 -40.01 -14.34 31.45
CA TYR A 397 -40.21 -13.45 32.61
C TYR A 397 -39.73 -12.00 32.49
#